data_AF-A0A8T2GD08-F1
#
_entry.id   AF-A0A8T2GD08-F1
#
_cell.length_a   1.000
_cell.length_b   1.000
_cell.length_c   1.000
_cell.angle_alpha   90.00
_cell.angle_beta   90.00
_cell.angle_gamma   90.00
#
_symmetry.space_group_name_H-M   'P 1'
#
loop_
_entity.id
_entity.type
_entity.pdbx_description
1 polymer ?
#
loop_
_entity_poly.entity_id
_entity_poly.type
_entity_poly.pdbx_seq_one_letter_code
_entity_poly.pdbx_strand_id
1 'polypeptide(L)'
;MTDEPIKDHQFDNGGDEAEITDAAKRSLPIKSRKHSTMASITNYVRYMAHKLEYSLTLSLKKHTREKLSDRELFGVVMKNLFYGRISYLHSDKGKEMAPTMGTNESTLLVRKLPVVDTRYIFVGDAVVFKDPNETNKYIVRRLAALEGSEMVSSDEKDEPFVLEKDQCWVVAENQEMKSKEAYDSRTFGPISMADIVGRAIYCLRTAVDHGPVSNSEFAMDEDSPILAVELDVDELAKGHKAS
;
A
#
# COMPACT_ATOMS: atom_id res chain seq x y z
N MET A 1 75.49 51.72 8.04
CA MET A 1 76.69 50.88 8.24
C MET A 1 76.18 49.60 8.87
N THR A 2 75.87 48.51 8.19
CA THR A 2 76.18 47.92 6.87
C THR A 2 75.11 46.83 6.65
N ASP A 3 74.41 46.82 5.53
CA ASP A 3 74.54 45.90 4.38
C ASP A 3 73.52 44.72 4.37
N GLU A 4 72.78 44.71 3.27
CA GLU A 4 71.85 43.80 2.58
C GLU A 4 72.13 42.26 2.60
N PRO A 5 71.30 41.33 2.03
CA PRO A 5 70.39 41.53 0.89
C PRO A 5 69.02 40.77 0.82
N ILE A 6 68.29 41.23 -0.19
CA ILE A 6 67.11 40.71 -0.91
C ILE A 6 67.34 39.30 -1.51
N LYS A 7 66.26 38.51 -1.61
CA LYS A 7 66.08 37.51 -2.66
C LYS A 7 64.68 37.62 -3.29
N ASP A 8 64.67 38.00 -4.55
CA ASP A 8 63.61 37.76 -5.54
C ASP A 8 63.60 36.30 -6.02
N HIS A 9 62.52 35.97 -6.73
CA HIS A 9 62.16 34.76 -7.51
C HIS A 9 60.94 34.04 -6.91
N GLN A 10 59.84 33.75 -7.61
CA GLN A 10 59.51 33.84 -9.04
C GLN A 10 57.97 33.76 -9.12
N PHE A 11 57.31 34.56 -9.95
CA PHE A 11 55.96 34.27 -10.42
C PHE A 11 56.05 33.16 -11.47
N ASP A 12 55.30 32.07 -11.28
CA ASP A 12 54.95 31.15 -12.36
C ASP A 12 53.43 30.99 -12.41
N ASN A 13 52.88 31.32 -13.57
CA ASN A 13 51.49 31.15 -13.94
C ASN A 13 51.36 29.77 -14.59
N GLY A 14 50.80 28.82 -13.85
CA GLY A 14 50.42 27.51 -14.39
C GLY A 14 49.06 27.11 -13.84
N GLY A 15 48.00 27.48 -14.56
CA GLY A 15 46.65 27.00 -14.31
C GLY A 15 46.48 25.53 -14.71
N ASP A 16 45.42 24.96 -14.14
CA ASP A 16 44.58 23.89 -14.67
C ASP A 16 45.26 22.56 -15.04
N GLU A 17 45.11 21.55 -14.16
CA GLU A 17 44.79 20.17 -14.56
C GLU A 17 44.58 19.13 -13.42
N ALA A 18 44.43 19.53 -12.15
CA ALA A 18 44.34 18.57 -11.03
C ALA A 18 42.98 18.49 -10.30
N GLU A 19 41.94 19.22 -10.72
CA GLU A 19 40.66 19.29 -9.99
C GLU A 19 39.45 18.85 -10.82
N ILE A 20 39.62 17.85 -11.71
CA ILE A 20 38.52 17.28 -12.52
C ILE A 20 38.36 15.76 -12.31
N THR A 21 39.25 15.09 -11.57
CA THR A 21 39.25 13.62 -11.48
C THR A 21 38.59 13.01 -10.24
N ASP A 22 38.03 13.82 -9.33
CA ASP A 22 37.35 13.31 -8.12
C ASP A 22 35.81 13.43 -8.16
N ALA A 23 35.26 14.26 -9.05
CA ALA A 23 33.80 14.39 -9.24
C ALA A 23 33.19 13.25 -10.09
N ALA A 24 34.01 12.55 -10.89
CA ALA A 24 33.54 11.51 -11.82
C ALA A 24 33.56 10.08 -11.26
N LYS A 25 33.99 9.86 -10.00
CA LYS A 25 34.01 8.53 -9.36
C LYS A 25 32.79 8.23 -8.47
N ARG A 26 31.79 9.12 -8.41
CA ARG A 26 30.54 8.93 -7.67
C ARG A 26 29.35 8.41 -8.49
N SER A 27 29.57 7.98 -9.73
CA SER A 27 28.51 7.45 -10.62
C SER A 27 28.71 5.98 -11.00
N LEU A 28 29.13 5.15 -10.05
CA LEU A 28 29.04 3.69 -10.19
C LEU A 28 27.72 3.21 -9.58
N PRO A 29 26.97 2.33 -10.28
CA PRO A 29 25.65 1.92 -9.85
C PRO A 29 25.76 1.21 -8.51
N ILE A 30 24.99 1.68 -7.52
CA ILE A 30 24.72 0.93 -6.30
C ILE A 30 24.04 -0.35 -6.76
N LYS A 31 24.84 -1.41 -6.88
CA LYS A 31 24.39 -2.78 -7.08
C LYS A 31 23.26 -2.99 -6.06
N SER A 32 22.05 -3.24 -6.54
CA SER A 32 20.88 -3.39 -5.68
C SER A 32 21.23 -4.42 -4.62
N ARG A 33 21.41 -3.92 -3.40
CA ARG A 33 21.61 -4.76 -2.24
C ARG A 33 20.25 -5.41 -2.09
N LYS A 34 20.12 -6.68 -2.49
CA LYS A 34 18.97 -7.51 -2.15
C LYS A 34 18.85 -7.46 -0.63
N HIS A 35 18.10 -6.52 -0.09
CA HIS A 35 17.52 -6.62 1.23
C HIS A 35 16.36 -7.59 1.11
N SER A 36 16.68 -8.84 0.78
CA SER A 36 15.83 -9.96 1.11
C SER A 36 15.97 -10.10 2.61
N THR A 37 15.12 -9.39 3.35
CA THR A 37 14.94 -9.65 4.78
C THR A 37 14.44 -11.09 4.85
N MET A 38 15.31 -12.03 5.22
CA MET A 38 14.84 -13.39 5.48
C MET A 38 13.78 -13.31 6.58
N ALA A 39 12.53 -13.57 6.22
CA ALA A 39 11.46 -13.65 7.19
C ALA A 39 11.84 -14.67 8.26
N SER A 40 11.71 -14.28 9.53
CA SER A 40 11.89 -15.19 10.65
C SER A 40 10.99 -16.42 10.49
N ILE A 41 11.42 -17.57 11.02
CA ILE A 41 10.59 -18.78 11.08
C ILE A 41 9.22 -18.46 11.69
N THR A 42 9.18 -17.59 12.70
CA THR A 42 7.93 -17.10 13.30
C THR A 42 7.03 -16.39 12.29
N ASN A 43 7.57 -15.53 11.43
CA ASN A 43 6.80 -14.86 10.39
C ASN A 43 6.29 -15.85 9.34
N TYR A 44 7.09 -16.86 8.98
CA TYR A 44 6.64 -17.93 8.10
C TYR A 44 5.49 -18.74 8.69
N VAL A 45 5.56 -19.09 9.99
CA VAL A 45 4.46 -19.81 10.66
C VAL A 45 3.18 -18.97 10.69
N ARG A 46 3.28 -17.69 11.09
CA ARG A 46 2.14 -16.75 11.08
C ARG A 46 1.58 -16.57 9.66
N TYR A 47 2.43 -16.43 8.66
CA TYR A 47 2.04 -16.33 7.26
C TYR A 47 1.30 -17.59 6.78
N MET A 48 1.81 -18.78 7.09
CA MET A 48 1.14 -20.04 6.74
C MET A 48 -0.21 -20.20 7.43
N ALA A 49 -0.36 -19.73 8.67
CA ALA A 49 -1.66 -19.68 9.34
C ALA A 49 -2.65 -18.78 8.59
N HIS A 50 -2.23 -17.58 8.17
CA HIS A 50 -3.08 -16.70 7.34
C HIS A 50 -3.44 -17.33 5.99
N LYS A 51 -2.51 -18.03 5.32
CA LYS A 51 -2.84 -18.74 4.07
C LYS A 51 -3.87 -19.85 4.29
N LEU A 52 -3.74 -20.60 5.37
CA LEU A 52 -4.68 -21.67 5.71
C LEU A 52 -6.07 -21.09 5.99
N GLU A 53 -6.14 -20.08 6.85
CA GLU A 53 -7.38 -19.36 7.16
C GLU A 53 -8.03 -18.81 5.88
N TYR A 54 -7.26 -18.09 5.05
CA TYR A 54 -7.71 -17.57 3.76
C TYR A 54 -8.30 -18.67 2.87
N SER A 55 -7.61 -19.81 2.77
CA SER A 55 -8.00 -20.93 1.93
C SER A 55 -9.28 -21.62 2.43
N LEU A 56 -9.41 -21.80 3.74
CA LEU A 56 -10.60 -22.38 4.37
C LEU A 56 -11.81 -21.46 4.20
N THR A 57 -11.65 -20.17 4.45
CA THR A 57 -12.72 -19.17 4.32
C THR A 57 -13.21 -19.05 2.87
N LEU A 58 -12.30 -19.03 1.89
CA LEU A 58 -12.69 -19.01 0.48
C LEU A 58 -13.45 -20.28 0.07
N SER A 59 -13.04 -21.43 0.61
CA SER A 59 -13.67 -22.73 0.32
C SER A 59 -15.07 -22.81 0.91
N LEU A 60 -15.26 -22.33 2.13
CA LEU A 60 -16.58 -22.25 2.77
C LEU A 60 -17.52 -21.32 1.99
N LYS A 61 -17.04 -20.12 1.58
CA LYS A 61 -17.82 -19.18 0.76
C LYS A 61 -18.27 -19.78 -0.56
N LYS A 62 -17.42 -20.57 -1.20
CA LYS A 62 -17.77 -21.30 -2.44
C LYS A 62 -18.77 -22.42 -2.16
N HIS A 63 -18.59 -23.20 -1.11
CA HIS A 63 -19.52 -24.28 -0.75
C HIS A 63 -20.95 -23.75 -0.48
N THR A 64 -21.08 -22.59 0.16
CA THR A 64 -22.38 -21.95 0.40
C THR A 64 -23.03 -21.44 -0.90
N ARG A 65 -22.23 -21.07 -1.92
CA ARG A 65 -22.73 -20.56 -3.21
C ARG A 65 -22.94 -21.66 -4.26
N GLU A 66 -22.15 -22.73 -4.20
CA GLU A 66 -22.12 -23.84 -5.16
C GLU A 66 -21.86 -25.15 -4.40
N LYS A 67 -22.64 -26.20 -4.69
CA LYS A 67 -22.47 -27.53 -4.07
C LYS A 67 -21.27 -28.27 -4.68
N LEU A 68 -20.05 -27.79 -4.39
CA LEU A 68 -18.80 -28.40 -4.84
C LEU A 68 -18.54 -29.75 -4.15
N SER A 69 -17.85 -30.65 -4.85
CA SER A 69 -17.40 -31.93 -4.28
C SER A 69 -16.18 -31.75 -3.36
N ASP A 70 -16.00 -32.65 -2.39
CA ASP A 70 -14.89 -32.61 -1.42
C ASP A 70 -13.50 -32.58 -2.09
N ARG A 71 -13.36 -33.20 -3.27
CA ARG A 71 -12.12 -33.20 -4.07
C ARG A 71 -11.80 -31.83 -4.66
N GLU A 72 -12.81 -31.10 -5.15
CA GLU A 72 -12.62 -29.75 -5.70
C GLU A 72 -12.32 -28.74 -4.59
N LEU A 73 -12.96 -28.91 -3.43
CA LEU A 73 -12.68 -28.15 -2.22
C LEU A 73 -11.21 -28.32 -1.80
N PHE A 74 -10.75 -29.57 -1.69
CA PHE A 74 -9.36 -29.89 -1.37
C PHE A 74 -8.39 -29.29 -2.41
N GLY A 75 -8.74 -29.37 -3.70
CA GLY A 75 -7.96 -28.75 -4.78
C GLY A 75 -7.82 -27.23 -4.65
N VAL A 76 -8.90 -26.51 -4.33
CA VAL A 76 -8.88 -25.05 -4.09
C VAL A 76 -8.03 -24.71 -2.87
N VAL A 77 -8.18 -25.45 -1.77
CA VAL A 77 -7.38 -25.26 -0.55
C VAL A 77 -5.90 -25.47 -0.85
N MET A 78 -5.53 -26.59 -1.48
CA MET A 78 -4.13 -26.89 -1.83
C MET A 78 -3.54 -25.85 -2.79
N LYS A 79 -4.31 -25.40 -3.79
CA LYS A 79 -3.84 -24.37 -4.74
C LYS A 79 -3.53 -23.06 -4.03
N ASN A 80 -4.40 -22.59 -3.14
CA ASN A 80 -4.19 -21.34 -2.43
C ASN A 80 -3.09 -21.47 -1.36
N LEU A 81 -3.04 -22.59 -0.63
CA LEU A 81 -2.06 -22.84 0.41
C LEU A 81 -0.63 -22.98 -0.15
N PHE A 82 -0.45 -23.67 -1.27
CA PHE A 82 0.89 -23.98 -1.80
C PHE A 82 1.37 -23.06 -2.92
N TYR A 83 0.47 -22.47 -3.73
CA TYR A 83 0.86 -21.76 -4.95
C TYR A 83 0.33 -20.32 -5.05
N GLY A 84 -0.73 -19.97 -4.34
CA GLY A 84 -1.29 -18.62 -4.36
C GLY A 84 -0.57 -17.65 -3.42
N ARG A 85 -0.31 -16.42 -3.88
CA ARG A 85 -0.09 -15.27 -2.99
C ARG A 85 -1.42 -14.78 -2.44
N ILE A 86 -1.44 -14.41 -1.17
CA ILE A 86 -2.60 -13.73 -0.55
C ILE A 86 -2.52 -12.22 -0.71
N SER A 87 -1.61 -11.72 -1.54
CA SER A 87 -1.56 -10.35 -2.05
C SER A 87 -1.68 -10.26 -3.57
N TYR A 88 -1.86 -9.04 -4.07
CA TYR A 88 -1.74 -8.65 -5.48
C TYR A 88 -1.27 -7.19 -5.60
N LEU A 89 -0.82 -6.80 -6.80
CA LEU A 89 -0.44 -5.42 -7.08
C LEU A 89 -1.63 -4.62 -7.60
N HIS A 90 -1.77 -3.38 -7.14
CA HIS A 90 -2.78 -2.44 -7.62
C HIS A 90 -2.13 -1.09 -7.89
N SER A 91 -2.30 -0.57 -9.11
CA SER A 91 -1.90 0.80 -9.44
C SER A 91 -3.11 1.70 -9.25
N ASP A 92 -2.93 2.80 -8.54
CA ASP A 92 -3.96 3.81 -8.35
C ASP A 92 -3.38 5.20 -8.70
N LYS A 93 -4.20 5.97 -9.41
CA LYS A 93 -3.87 7.31 -9.91
C LYS A 93 -4.85 8.25 -9.23
N GLY A 94 -4.36 9.06 -8.30
CA GLY A 94 -5.21 9.96 -7.55
C GLY A 94 -4.43 10.75 -6.52
N LYS A 95 -4.98 11.89 -6.13
CA LYS A 95 -4.45 12.71 -5.03
C LYS A 95 -5.22 12.49 -3.74
N GLU A 96 -6.33 11.76 -3.79
CA GLU A 96 -7.30 11.59 -2.70
C GLU A 96 -6.70 10.85 -1.50
N MET A 97 -5.69 10.01 -1.73
CA MET A 97 -5.00 9.26 -0.67
C MET A 97 -3.66 9.89 -0.25
N ALA A 98 -3.35 11.13 -0.66
CA ALA A 98 -2.17 11.82 -0.16
C ALA A 98 -2.31 12.15 1.35
N PRO A 99 -1.24 12.01 2.17
CA PRO A 99 0.13 11.66 1.80
C PRO A 99 0.44 10.15 1.78
N THR A 100 -0.48 9.27 2.20
CA THR A 100 -0.25 7.82 2.15
C THR A 100 0.09 7.32 0.74
N MET A 101 -0.49 7.94 -0.27
CA MET A 101 -0.16 7.74 -1.68
C MET A 101 0.47 9.01 -2.26
N GLY A 102 1.25 8.84 -3.32
CA GLY A 102 1.82 9.97 -4.05
C GLY A 102 0.71 10.80 -4.72
N THR A 103 1.03 12.04 -5.09
CA THR A 103 0.14 12.87 -5.91
C THR A 103 0.07 12.44 -7.37
N ASN A 104 0.97 11.52 -7.74
CA ASN A 104 1.05 10.85 -9.03
C ASN A 104 0.62 9.39 -8.85
N GLU A 105 0.85 8.57 -9.87
CA GLU A 105 0.66 7.12 -9.77
C GLU A 105 1.46 6.52 -8.61
N SER A 106 0.82 5.62 -7.86
CA SER A 106 1.49 4.79 -6.87
C SER A 106 1.12 3.33 -7.10
N THR A 107 2.04 2.42 -6.82
CA THR A 107 1.79 0.98 -6.88
C THR A 107 1.68 0.43 -5.46
N LEU A 108 0.58 -0.25 -5.18
CA LEU A 108 0.27 -0.81 -3.88
C LEU A 108 0.44 -2.32 -3.89
N LEU A 109 0.97 -2.87 -2.80
CA LEU A 109 0.76 -4.26 -2.44
C LEU A 109 -0.53 -4.35 -1.63
N VAL A 110 -1.48 -5.13 -2.10
CA VAL A 110 -2.82 -5.24 -1.52
C VAL A 110 -3.03 -6.66 -0.98
N ARG A 111 -3.35 -6.80 0.31
CA ARG A 111 -3.79 -8.04 0.92
C ARG A 111 -5.21 -8.37 0.45
N LYS A 112 -5.41 -9.60 -0.05
CA LYS A 112 -6.73 -10.15 -0.37
C LYS A 112 -7.46 -10.48 0.92
N LEU A 113 -8.69 -10.01 1.04
CA LEU A 113 -9.57 -10.35 2.15
C LEU A 113 -10.59 -11.41 1.68
N PRO A 114 -10.65 -12.61 2.28
CA PRO A 114 -11.49 -13.70 1.80
C PRO A 114 -12.97 -13.45 2.11
N VAL A 115 -13.23 -12.86 3.27
CA VAL A 115 -14.49 -12.33 3.75
C VAL A 115 -14.17 -10.95 4.32
N VAL A 116 -15.00 -9.98 3.96
CA VAL A 116 -14.90 -8.63 4.50
C VAL A 116 -16.05 -8.49 5.48
N ASP A 117 -15.69 -8.57 6.75
CA ASP A 117 -16.56 -8.24 7.89
C ASP A 117 -15.71 -7.52 8.95
N THR A 118 -16.34 -7.13 10.04
CA THR A 118 -15.74 -6.35 11.13
C THR A 118 -14.59 -7.06 11.86
N ARG A 119 -14.27 -8.33 11.53
CA ARG A 119 -13.08 -9.04 12.04
C ARG A 119 -11.82 -8.76 11.23
N TYR A 120 -11.98 -8.39 9.96
CA TYR A 120 -10.86 -8.28 9.02
C TYR A 120 -10.62 -6.86 8.52
N ILE A 121 -11.53 -5.93 8.75
CA ILE A 121 -11.35 -4.51 8.42
C ILE A 121 -11.62 -3.65 9.64
N PHE A 122 -10.82 -2.61 9.80
CA PHE A 122 -10.88 -1.72 10.95
C PHE A 122 -10.86 -0.26 10.51
N VAL A 123 -11.50 0.60 11.29
CA VAL A 123 -11.45 2.05 11.06
C VAL A 123 -9.98 2.49 11.02
N GLY A 124 -9.62 3.27 10.00
CA GLY A 124 -8.24 3.65 9.70
C GLY A 124 -7.53 2.77 8.67
N ASP A 125 -8.14 1.69 8.19
CA ASP A 125 -7.56 0.89 7.10
C ASP A 125 -7.70 1.59 5.74
N ALA A 126 -6.66 1.53 4.90
CA ALA A 126 -6.73 1.89 3.49
C ALA A 126 -7.26 0.69 2.68
N VAL A 127 -8.52 0.76 2.26
CA VAL A 127 -9.21 -0.33 1.58
C VAL A 127 -9.31 -0.09 0.09
N VAL A 128 -9.17 -1.17 -0.69
CA VAL A 128 -9.41 -1.19 -2.13
C VAL A 128 -10.80 -1.78 -2.34
N PHE A 129 -11.66 -1.07 -3.06
CA PHE A 129 -13.04 -1.47 -3.30
C PHE A 129 -13.48 -1.10 -4.72
N LYS A 130 -14.55 -1.74 -5.18
CA LYS A 130 -15.17 -1.42 -6.47
C LYS A 130 -15.77 -0.02 -6.42
N ASP A 131 -15.54 0.77 -7.46
CA ASP A 131 -16.16 2.08 -7.59
C ASP A 131 -17.69 1.92 -7.69
N PRO A 132 -18.48 2.56 -6.80
CA PRO A 132 -19.94 2.44 -6.80
C PRO A 132 -20.59 2.92 -8.09
N ASN A 133 -19.94 3.84 -8.81
CA ASN A 133 -20.48 4.43 -10.04
C ASN A 133 -19.81 3.88 -11.31
N GLU A 134 -18.68 3.17 -11.20
CA GLU A 134 -17.92 2.63 -12.32
C GLU A 134 -17.57 1.13 -12.11
N THR A 135 -18.39 0.23 -12.65
CA THR A 135 -18.34 -1.23 -12.38
C THR A 135 -16.98 -1.92 -12.60
N ASN A 136 -16.12 -1.38 -13.47
CA ASN A 136 -14.82 -1.97 -13.82
C ASN A 136 -13.64 -1.24 -13.19
N LYS A 137 -13.89 -0.31 -12.27
CA LYS A 137 -12.87 0.50 -11.62
C LYS A 137 -12.79 0.14 -10.15
N TYR A 138 -11.57 0.20 -9.63
CA TYR A 138 -11.28 0.02 -8.22
C TYR A 138 -10.59 1.28 -7.72
N ILE A 139 -10.96 1.72 -6.52
CA ILE A 139 -10.40 2.91 -5.90
C ILE A 139 -9.96 2.60 -4.48
N VAL A 140 -9.04 3.41 -3.95
CA VAL A 140 -8.49 3.27 -2.60
C VAL A 140 -8.96 4.42 -1.73
N ARG A 141 -9.56 4.13 -0.56
CA ARG A 141 -9.98 5.14 0.42
C ARG A 141 -9.70 4.67 1.85
N ARG A 142 -9.67 5.62 2.78
CA ARG A 142 -9.57 5.33 4.21
C ARG A 142 -10.93 4.93 4.77
N LEU A 143 -11.02 3.80 5.44
CA LEU A 143 -12.21 3.40 6.17
C LEU A 143 -12.40 4.31 7.39
N ALA A 144 -13.53 5.00 7.46
CA ALA A 144 -13.82 5.99 8.50
C ALA A 144 -14.87 5.51 9.51
N ALA A 145 -15.83 4.70 9.06
CA ALA A 145 -16.87 4.15 9.93
C ALA A 145 -17.40 2.81 9.39
N LEU A 146 -17.97 2.02 10.29
CA LEU A 146 -18.53 0.69 10.03
C LEU A 146 -20.02 0.66 10.42
N GLU A 147 -20.71 -0.42 10.06
CA GLU A 147 -22.11 -0.67 10.41
C GLU A 147 -22.45 -0.27 11.86
N GLY A 148 -23.63 0.33 12.05
CA GLY A 148 -24.10 0.83 13.34
C GLY A 148 -23.49 2.15 13.80
N SER A 149 -22.51 2.72 13.08
CA SER A 149 -22.00 4.06 13.39
C SER A 149 -23.01 5.14 12.98
N GLU A 150 -23.23 6.11 13.87
CA GLU A 150 -23.98 7.33 13.56
C GLU A 150 -23.09 8.33 12.83
N MET A 151 -23.52 8.73 11.64
CA MET A 151 -22.86 9.70 10.79
C MET A 151 -23.46 11.07 11.03
N VAL A 152 -22.62 12.03 11.43
CA VAL A 152 -23.02 13.39 11.74
C VAL A 152 -22.22 14.36 10.87
N SER A 153 -22.91 15.27 10.20
CA SER A 153 -22.28 16.34 9.42
C SER A 153 -22.04 17.58 10.29
N SER A 154 -21.06 18.39 9.89
CA SER A 154 -20.91 19.74 10.43
C SER A 154 -21.88 20.75 9.82
N ASP A 155 -22.51 20.42 8.68
CA ASP A 155 -23.58 21.23 8.10
C ASP A 155 -24.90 20.85 8.76
N GLU A 156 -25.54 21.81 9.45
CA GLU A 156 -26.80 21.60 10.17
C GLU A 156 -27.96 21.17 9.25
N LYS A 157 -27.81 21.33 7.93
CA LYS A 157 -28.82 20.92 6.94
C LYS A 157 -28.76 19.43 6.61
N ASP A 158 -27.64 18.78 6.88
CA ASP A 158 -27.49 17.36 6.61
C ASP A 158 -28.04 16.57 7.80
N GLU A 159 -29.04 15.72 7.55
CA GLU A 159 -29.63 14.89 8.59
C GLU A 159 -28.65 13.78 9.03
N PRO A 160 -28.46 13.57 10.34
CA PRO A 160 -27.73 12.41 10.83
C PRO A 160 -28.40 11.10 10.40
N PHE A 161 -27.58 10.09 10.12
CA PHE A 161 -28.06 8.75 9.78
C PHE A 161 -27.13 7.69 10.37
N VAL A 162 -27.66 6.48 10.54
CA VAL A 162 -26.87 5.34 11.03
C VAL A 162 -26.52 4.44 9.85
N LEU A 163 -25.26 4.00 9.79
CA LEU A 163 -24.84 3.01 8.79
C LEU A 163 -25.59 1.69 9.00
N GLU A 164 -26.27 1.23 7.96
CA GLU A 164 -27.01 -0.02 8.02
C GLU A 164 -26.06 -1.22 8.09
N LYS A 165 -26.63 -2.40 8.29
CA LYS A 165 -25.89 -3.66 8.23
C LYS A 165 -25.14 -3.78 6.91
N ASP A 166 -23.91 -4.28 6.97
CA ASP A 166 -23.03 -4.46 5.81
C ASP A 166 -22.60 -3.16 5.09
N GLN A 167 -22.92 -1.99 5.64
CA GLN A 167 -22.47 -0.69 5.12
C GLN A 167 -21.21 -0.22 5.83
N CYS A 168 -20.36 0.50 5.09
CA CYS A 168 -19.26 1.25 5.66
C CYS A 168 -19.10 2.63 4.98
N TRP A 169 -18.40 3.52 5.67
CA TRP A 169 -18.09 4.86 5.21
C TRP A 169 -16.61 4.98 4.93
N VAL A 170 -16.26 5.49 3.75
CA VAL A 170 -14.88 5.69 3.34
C VAL A 170 -14.62 7.13 2.95
N VAL A 171 -13.43 7.63 3.26
CA VAL A 171 -13.03 9.02 3.01
C VAL A 171 -11.70 9.09 2.28
N ALA A 172 -11.56 10.12 1.45
CA ALA A 172 -10.26 10.58 0.98
C ALA A 172 -9.46 11.10 2.17
N GLU A 173 -8.17 10.77 2.21
CA GLU A 173 -7.23 11.21 3.25
C GLU A 173 -6.72 12.63 3.01
N ASN A 174 -6.67 13.06 1.75
CA ASN A 174 -6.07 14.32 1.38
C ASN A 174 -6.87 15.51 1.93
N GLN A 175 -6.33 16.12 2.99
CA GLN A 175 -6.93 17.25 3.69
C GLN A 175 -6.92 18.55 2.87
N GLU A 176 -6.12 18.64 1.82
CA GLU A 176 -6.11 19.81 0.92
C GLU A 176 -7.33 19.82 0.00
N MET A 177 -7.99 18.66 -0.18
CA MET A 177 -9.20 18.54 -0.99
C MET A 177 -10.41 18.98 -0.18
N LYS A 178 -11.25 19.83 -0.79
CA LYS A 178 -12.53 20.18 -0.17
C LYS A 178 -13.44 18.96 -0.14
N SER A 179 -14.29 18.84 0.88
CA SER A 179 -15.22 17.71 1.05
C SER A 179 -16.09 17.41 -0.17
N LYS A 180 -16.46 18.43 -0.96
CA LYS A 180 -17.28 18.30 -2.18
C LYS A 180 -16.47 17.96 -3.44
N GLU A 181 -15.16 18.09 -3.37
CA GLU A 181 -14.22 17.80 -4.48
C GLU A 181 -13.59 16.40 -4.31
N ALA A 182 -13.52 15.90 -3.08
CA ALA A 182 -13.03 14.56 -2.77
C ALA A 182 -14.06 13.49 -3.18
N TYR A 183 -13.69 12.63 -4.13
CA TYR A 183 -14.54 11.51 -4.55
C TYR A 183 -14.49 10.38 -3.53
N ASP A 184 -15.41 10.40 -2.55
CA ASP A 184 -15.57 9.40 -1.50
C ASP A 184 -17.03 9.28 -1.03
N SER A 185 -17.28 8.64 0.13
CA SER A 185 -18.65 8.42 0.62
C SER A 185 -19.45 9.70 0.83
N ARG A 186 -18.79 10.86 1.00
CA ARG A 186 -19.48 12.17 1.03
C ARG A 186 -20.14 12.52 -0.31
N THR A 187 -19.70 11.90 -1.40
CA THR A 187 -20.21 12.13 -2.77
C THR A 187 -21.07 10.98 -3.29
N PHE A 188 -20.72 9.72 -2.98
CA PHE A 188 -21.43 8.54 -3.49
C PHE A 188 -22.20 7.75 -2.40
N GLY A 189 -22.18 8.21 -1.15
CA GLY A 189 -22.85 7.55 -0.03
C GLY A 189 -22.05 6.39 0.59
N PRO A 190 -22.68 5.62 1.50
CA PRO A 190 -22.05 4.43 2.07
C PRO A 190 -21.84 3.36 1.00
N ILE A 191 -20.81 2.53 1.18
CA ILE A 191 -20.56 1.38 0.30
C ILE A 191 -20.85 0.07 1.03
N SER A 192 -21.08 -1.00 0.28
CA SER A 192 -21.15 -2.33 0.88
C SER A 192 -19.77 -2.84 1.25
N MET A 193 -19.61 -3.44 2.44
CA MET A 193 -18.41 -4.17 2.81
C MET A 193 -18.07 -5.27 1.79
N ALA A 194 -19.07 -5.83 1.10
CA ALA A 194 -18.88 -6.85 0.08
C ALA A 194 -18.16 -6.36 -1.20
N ASP A 195 -18.10 -5.04 -1.41
CA ASP A 195 -17.38 -4.43 -2.55
C ASP A 195 -15.91 -4.15 -2.26
N ILE A 196 -15.49 -4.27 -0.99
CA ILE A 196 -14.07 -4.25 -0.61
C ILE A 196 -13.42 -5.54 -1.12
N VAL A 197 -12.33 -5.40 -1.87
CA VAL A 197 -11.57 -6.51 -2.46
C VAL A 197 -10.23 -6.74 -1.80
N GLY A 198 -9.75 -5.78 -1.00
CA GLY A 198 -8.52 -5.93 -0.24
C GLY A 198 -8.16 -4.72 0.60
N ARG A 199 -7.05 -4.84 1.32
CA ARG A 199 -6.44 -3.77 2.11
C ARG A 199 -5.05 -3.47 1.56
N ALA A 200 -4.74 -2.19 1.34
CA ALA A 200 -3.40 -1.78 0.95
C ALA A 200 -2.44 -1.90 2.15
N ILE A 201 -1.35 -2.64 1.99
CA ILE A 201 -0.41 -2.94 3.09
C ILE A 201 0.99 -2.35 2.87
N TYR A 202 1.33 -2.01 1.62
CA TYR A 202 2.58 -1.34 1.25
C TYR A 202 2.34 -0.42 0.06
N CYS A 203 3.01 0.72 0.02
CA CYS A 203 2.92 1.71 -1.04
C CYS A 203 4.30 2.02 -1.61
N LEU A 204 4.43 1.92 -2.93
CA LEU A 204 5.55 2.40 -3.72
C LEU A 204 5.12 3.69 -4.44
N ARG A 205 5.59 4.84 -3.96
CA ARG A 205 5.36 6.16 -4.57
C ARG A 205 6.47 6.50 -5.56
N THR A 206 7.72 6.30 -5.14
CA THR A 206 8.91 6.36 -6.00
C THR A 206 9.93 5.30 -5.57
N ALA A 207 11.00 5.12 -6.34
CA ALA A 207 12.09 4.20 -5.98
C ALA A 207 12.79 4.52 -4.65
N VAL A 208 12.65 5.76 -4.14
CA VAL A 208 13.25 6.21 -2.87
C VAL A 208 12.22 6.61 -1.82
N ASP A 209 10.94 6.66 -2.19
CA ASP A 209 9.82 6.98 -1.29
C ASP A 209 8.79 5.85 -1.36
N HIS A 210 8.90 4.92 -0.42
CA HIS A 210 8.03 3.76 -0.31
C HIS A 210 8.04 3.19 1.10
N GLY A 211 6.99 2.50 1.49
CA GLY A 211 6.93 1.87 2.80
C GLY A 211 5.58 1.22 3.10
N PRO A 212 5.45 0.62 4.29
CA PRO A 212 4.18 0.11 4.79
C PRO A 212 3.12 1.22 4.81
N VAL A 213 1.87 0.84 4.53
CA VAL A 213 0.73 1.74 4.71
C VAL A 213 0.36 1.78 6.19
N SER A 214 0.19 2.98 6.74
CA SER A 214 -0.21 3.19 8.13
C SER A 214 -1.71 2.92 8.29
N ASN A 215 -2.06 1.65 8.46
CA ASN A 215 -3.42 1.19 8.76
C ASN A 215 -3.68 1.19 10.29
N SER A 216 -4.81 0.62 10.72
CA SER A 216 -5.05 0.35 12.14
C SER A 216 -3.97 -0.56 12.74
N GLU A 217 -3.73 -0.44 14.06
CA GLU A 217 -2.73 -1.25 14.78
C GLU A 217 -2.97 -2.77 14.59
N PHE A 218 -4.24 -3.19 14.69
CA PHE A 218 -4.65 -4.57 14.47
C PHE A 218 -4.32 -5.04 13.05
N ALA A 219 -4.70 -4.28 12.02
CA ALA A 219 -4.38 -4.62 10.64
C ALA A 219 -2.87 -4.71 10.41
N MET A 220 -2.08 -3.78 10.96
CA MET A 220 -0.63 -3.77 10.81
C MET A 220 0.03 -4.99 11.45
N ASP A 221 -0.41 -5.43 12.63
CA ASP A 221 0.09 -6.67 13.22
C ASP A 221 -0.27 -7.90 12.38
N GLU A 222 -1.52 -8.00 11.92
CA GLU A 222 -1.99 -9.08 11.04
C GLU A 222 -1.25 -9.14 9.69
N ASP A 223 -0.87 -7.98 9.14
CA ASP A 223 -0.25 -7.87 7.82
C ASP A 223 1.28 -8.03 7.87
N SER A 224 1.89 -7.84 9.04
CA SER A 224 3.34 -7.93 9.23
C SER A 224 3.98 -9.23 8.71
N PRO A 225 3.44 -10.45 8.95
CA PRO A 225 4.03 -11.67 8.39
C PRO A 225 3.85 -11.78 6.87
N ILE A 226 2.80 -11.17 6.30
CA ILE A 226 2.55 -11.15 4.86
C ILE A 226 3.56 -10.24 4.18
N LEU A 227 3.78 -9.04 4.72
CA LEU A 227 4.82 -8.13 4.24
C LEU A 227 6.21 -8.78 4.32
N ALA A 228 6.51 -9.48 5.42
CA ALA A 228 7.81 -10.12 5.58
C ALA A 228 8.08 -11.22 4.52
N VAL A 229 7.05 -11.88 4.01
CA VAL A 229 7.19 -13.04 3.09
C VAL A 229 6.89 -12.69 1.63
N GLU A 230 5.87 -11.87 1.36
CA GLU A 230 5.39 -11.60 -0.01
C GLU A 230 5.89 -10.27 -0.61
N LEU A 231 6.46 -9.36 0.18
CA LEU A 231 6.96 -8.09 -0.33
C LEU A 231 8.23 -8.29 -1.18
N ASP A 232 8.12 -8.00 -2.48
CA ASP A 232 9.24 -7.89 -3.41
C ASP A 232 9.22 -6.49 -4.04
N VAL A 233 10.06 -5.59 -3.53
CA VAL A 233 10.12 -4.19 -3.98
C VAL A 233 10.53 -4.09 -5.46
N ASP A 234 11.36 -5.02 -5.96
CA ASP A 234 11.76 -5.02 -7.37
C ASP A 234 10.57 -5.41 -8.28
N GLU A 235 9.72 -6.33 -7.83
CA GLU A 235 8.47 -6.67 -8.51
C GLU A 235 7.49 -5.51 -8.51
N LEU A 236 7.30 -4.83 -7.37
CA LEU A 236 6.47 -3.62 -7.28
C LEU A 236 6.97 -2.54 -8.26
N ALA A 237 8.28 -2.32 -8.34
CA ALA A 237 8.88 -1.32 -9.23
C ALA A 237 8.72 -1.65 -10.72
N LYS A 238 8.66 -2.94 -11.09
CA LYS A 238 8.32 -3.36 -12.46
C LYS A 238 6.86 -3.08 -12.80
N GLY A 239 5.95 -3.34 -11.86
CA GLY A 239 4.52 -3.03 -12.02
C GLY A 239 4.29 -1.53 -12.21
N HIS A 240 5.00 -0.70 -11.45
CA HIS A 240 4.93 0.75 -11.53
C HIS A 240 5.31 1.32 -12.91
N LYS A 241 6.30 0.73 -13.58
CA LYS A 241 6.74 1.17 -14.93
C LYS A 241 5.82 0.70 -16.07
N ALA A 242 4.93 -0.25 -15.80
CA ALA A 242 4.08 -0.89 -16.81
C ALA A 242 2.65 -0.32 -16.87
N SER A 243 2.35 0.70 -16.06
CA SER A 243 1.02 1.29 -15.86
C SER A 243 0.87 2.68 -16.50
#